data_AF-A0AAX3H2D1-F1
#
_entry.id   AF-A0AAX3H2D1-F1
#
_cell.length_a   1.000
_cell.length_b   1.000
_cell.length_c   1.000
_cell.angle_alpha   90.00
_cell.angle_beta   90.00
_cell.angle_gamma   90.00
#
_symmetry.space_group_name_H-M   'P 1'
#
loop_
_entity.id
_entity.type
_entity.pdbx_description
1 polymer ?
#
loop_
_entity_poly.entity_id
_entity_poly.type
_entity_poly.pdbx_seq_one_letter_code
_entity_poly.pdbx_strand_id
1 'polypeptide(L)'
;MKVNKRILSIGLTISLIMAGAPNINALSSIEKIQGKDRYETAAKIAQKQTYENVVLVNTDNTLADGLSASGLAGAVKAPILLSQRNNIPPDTEKMLKDVKKAYIIGTEDSIGKSVENELKQKGIEVKRIGGDDRIETSYLIAKEIASIKSINKVFITNGYTGEADAMSASSVASRDGAPIILTDGKNVPFEKKEGVQCYALGSEEIISNDLVKKTNAVRLAGEDRFETNKKVIKHFYSSAKEFYLSKGYQLVDAVAGSSIAKNAPIVLVDGNSDKSVLRSADKITALGGIDEKTLEQCLSASSLDASAPTITVGNLNIYQGDKFDISKLNILAKDSNGNDLTPELIGNINTDKVGKYKVTIKATDIGGKTTSINVEVNVLEYKTNDMNSSEFKRMVSSEMYNLVNSYRKEKGKEPLQVSKNLEGLSNSWSKYMADKGQFSHVIDGKKSVEVFTGYGLRSEENIAFVPLVTKSTYTTKDAREVANVIFTVWKKSDKYNENMLNSDFVYTGFGLYILSNGEVYATQEFLNK
;
A
#
# COMPACT_ATOMS: atom_id res chain seq x y z
N MET A 1 30.52 -28.71 48.90
CA MET A 1 29.89 -28.75 47.57
C MET A 1 28.38 -28.57 47.71
N LYS A 2 27.85 -27.39 47.37
CA LYS A 2 26.41 -27.17 47.20
C LYS A 2 26.20 -26.53 45.83
N VAL A 3 25.64 -27.30 44.91
CA VAL A 3 25.28 -26.86 43.56
C VAL A 3 23.89 -26.25 43.65
N ASN A 4 23.77 -24.93 43.47
CA ASN A 4 22.46 -24.29 43.29
C ASN A 4 22.18 -24.13 41.80
N LYS A 5 21.42 -25.10 41.25
CA LYS A 5 20.70 -24.95 39.98
C LYS A 5 19.59 -23.91 40.17
N ARG A 6 19.69 -22.75 39.53
CA ARG A 6 18.52 -21.88 39.31
C ARG A 6 17.88 -22.27 37.97
N ILE A 7 16.78 -23.00 38.09
CA ILE A 7 15.86 -23.34 37.00
C ILE A 7 15.13 -22.04 36.62
N LEU A 8 15.32 -21.55 35.39
CA LEU A 8 14.42 -20.57 34.79
C LEU A 8 13.18 -21.34 34.29
N SER A 9 12.09 -21.26 35.03
CA SER A 9 10.77 -21.67 34.57
C SER A 9 10.16 -20.54 33.74
N ILE A 10 10.14 -20.71 32.41
CA ILE A 10 9.36 -19.86 31.51
C ILE A 10 7.91 -20.37 31.55
N GLY A 11 7.06 -19.72 32.34
CA GLY A 11 5.62 -19.95 32.32
C GLY A 11 5.00 -19.17 31.16
N LEU A 12 4.65 -19.86 30.08
CA LEU A 12 3.83 -19.29 29.00
C LEU A 12 2.37 -19.31 29.47
N THR A 13 1.82 -18.15 29.83
CA THR A 13 0.38 -18.02 30.11
C THR A 13 -0.29 -17.38 28.90
N ILE A 14 -1.10 -18.16 28.20
CA ILE A 14 -1.95 -17.73 27.09
C ILE A 14 -3.31 -17.37 27.69
N SER A 15 -3.68 -16.08 27.67
CA SER A 15 -5.03 -15.65 28.03
C SER A 15 -5.87 -15.50 26.77
N LEU A 16 -6.70 -16.52 26.46
CA LEU A 16 -7.79 -16.39 25.49
C LEU A 16 -9.00 -15.72 26.17
N ILE A 17 -9.36 -14.53 25.72
CA ILE A 17 -10.67 -13.93 26.03
C ILE A 17 -11.59 -14.24 24.86
N MET A 18 -12.47 -15.23 25.01
CA MET A 18 -13.57 -15.48 24.07
C MET A 18 -14.67 -14.44 24.31
N ALA A 19 -14.72 -13.40 23.48
CA ALA A 19 -15.93 -12.58 23.34
C ALA A 19 -16.98 -13.40 22.58
N GLY A 20 -18.21 -13.48 23.12
CA GLY A 20 -19.31 -14.18 22.48
C GLY A 20 -19.58 -13.66 21.08
N ALA A 21 -19.71 -14.58 20.10
CA ALA A 21 -19.98 -14.22 18.72
C ALA A 21 -21.35 -13.52 18.62
N PRO A 22 -21.43 -12.31 18.04
CA PRO A 22 -22.72 -11.74 17.69
C PRO A 22 -23.38 -12.64 16.64
N ASN A 23 -24.69 -12.87 16.76
CA ASN A 23 -25.48 -13.49 15.70
C ASN A 23 -25.46 -12.57 14.47
N ILE A 24 -24.78 -12.99 13.41
CA ILE A 24 -24.70 -12.25 12.14
C ILE A 24 -25.75 -12.83 11.19
N ASN A 25 -26.64 -12.00 10.67
CA ASN A 25 -27.56 -12.37 9.61
C ASN A 25 -26.75 -12.53 8.30
N ALA A 26 -26.45 -13.77 7.92
CA ALA A 26 -25.86 -14.05 6.61
C ALA A 26 -26.86 -13.66 5.50
N LEU A 27 -26.36 -13.02 4.44
CA LEU A 27 -27.15 -12.76 3.24
C LEU A 27 -27.63 -14.10 2.67
N SER A 28 -28.94 -14.27 2.54
CA SER A 28 -29.56 -15.55 2.13
C SER A 28 -29.84 -15.66 0.63
N SER A 29 -29.82 -14.54 -0.10
CA SER A 29 -30.11 -14.50 -1.54
C SER A 29 -29.56 -13.25 -2.22
N ILE A 30 -29.42 -13.32 -3.54
CA ILE A 30 -29.03 -12.21 -4.41
C ILE A 30 -30.27 -11.76 -5.20
N GLU A 31 -30.63 -10.48 -5.13
CA GLU A 31 -31.68 -9.90 -5.98
C GLU A 31 -31.20 -9.90 -7.44
N LYS A 32 -32.04 -10.32 -8.40
CA LYS A 32 -31.68 -10.32 -9.82
C LYS A 32 -32.49 -9.29 -10.58
N ILE A 33 -31.82 -8.40 -11.32
CA ILE A 33 -32.41 -7.53 -12.33
C ILE A 33 -31.97 -8.09 -13.69
N GLN A 34 -32.79 -8.97 -14.26
CA GLN A 34 -32.48 -9.68 -15.49
C GLN A 34 -33.72 -9.76 -16.39
N GLY A 35 -33.55 -9.40 -17.65
CA GLY A 35 -34.49 -9.64 -18.74
C GLY A 35 -34.11 -10.86 -19.58
N LYS A 36 -34.95 -11.20 -20.56
CA LYS A 36 -34.65 -12.25 -21.56
C LYS A 36 -33.42 -11.90 -22.41
N ASP A 37 -33.13 -10.62 -22.53
CA ASP A 37 -32.00 -10.05 -23.27
C ASP A 37 -31.48 -8.77 -22.59
N ARG A 38 -30.48 -8.14 -23.21
CA ARG A 38 -29.88 -6.88 -22.74
C ARG A 38 -30.86 -5.70 -22.75
N TYR A 39 -31.79 -5.67 -23.71
CA TYR A 39 -32.73 -4.56 -23.89
C TYR A 39 -33.78 -4.58 -22.77
N GLU A 40 -34.35 -5.75 -22.47
CA GLU A 40 -35.27 -5.91 -21.35
C GLU A 40 -34.54 -5.72 -20.01
N THR A 41 -33.28 -6.15 -19.88
CA THR A 41 -32.48 -5.89 -18.67
C THR A 41 -32.30 -4.39 -18.43
N ALA A 42 -31.92 -3.63 -19.46
CA ALA A 42 -31.81 -2.17 -19.38
C ALA A 42 -33.17 -1.51 -19.05
N ALA A 43 -34.27 -2.00 -19.63
CA ALA A 43 -35.61 -1.51 -19.32
C ALA A 43 -35.98 -1.76 -17.84
N LYS A 44 -35.70 -2.95 -17.29
CA LYS A 44 -35.92 -3.25 -15.86
C LYS A 44 -35.07 -2.39 -14.93
N ILE A 45 -33.84 -2.05 -15.33
CA ILE A 45 -32.98 -1.11 -14.60
C ILE A 45 -33.59 0.30 -14.63
N ALA A 46 -34.10 0.74 -15.79
CA ALA A 46 -34.74 2.04 -15.94
C ALA A 46 -36.02 2.15 -15.10
N GLN A 47 -36.84 1.09 -15.03
CA GLN A 47 -38.07 1.06 -14.21
C GLN A 47 -37.85 1.28 -12.71
N LYS A 48 -36.63 1.04 -12.21
CA LYS A 48 -36.26 1.30 -10.81
C LYS A 48 -35.77 2.73 -10.57
N GLN A 49 -35.82 3.60 -11.57
CA GLN A 49 -35.36 4.98 -11.51
C GLN A 49 -36.51 5.93 -11.88
N THR A 50 -36.46 7.15 -11.33
CA THR A 50 -37.29 8.26 -11.78
C THR A 50 -36.46 9.15 -12.71
N TYR A 51 -36.97 9.40 -13.92
CA TYR A 51 -36.23 10.14 -14.95
C TYR A 51 -37.18 10.87 -15.89
N GLU A 52 -36.69 11.96 -16.47
CA GLU A 52 -37.31 12.67 -17.60
C GLU A 52 -36.39 12.70 -18.83
N ASN A 53 -35.14 12.25 -18.66
CA ASN A 53 -34.12 12.19 -19.68
C ASN A 53 -33.68 10.74 -19.86
N VAL A 54 -33.25 10.35 -21.07
CA VAL A 54 -32.62 9.05 -21.33
C VAL A 54 -31.30 9.23 -22.08
N VAL A 55 -30.37 8.30 -21.87
CA VAL A 55 -29.17 8.18 -22.72
C VAL A 55 -29.30 6.90 -23.53
N LEU A 56 -29.19 6.98 -24.84
CA LEU A 56 -29.31 5.88 -25.78
C LEU A 56 -27.94 5.47 -26.31
N VAL A 57 -27.63 4.18 -26.19
CA VAL A 57 -26.40 3.56 -26.64
C VAL A 57 -26.74 2.41 -27.60
N ASN A 58 -25.95 2.24 -28.66
CA ASN A 58 -26.09 1.12 -29.59
C ASN A 58 -25.34 -0.12 -29.08
N THR A 59 -25.90 -1.30 -29.28
CA THR A 59 -25.24 -2.57 -28.90
C THR A 59 -24.93 -3.50 -30.07
N ASP A 60 -25.30 -3.14 -31.31
CA ASP A 60 -25.10 -3.99 -32.48
C ASP A 60 -23.63 -4.10 -32.89
N ASN A 61 -22.83 -3.02 -32.75
CA ASN A 61 -21.38 -3.03 -33.07
C ASN A 61 -20.53 -1.96 -32.35
N THR A 62 -21.12 -1.10 -31.49
CA THR A 62 -20.42 0.07 -30.91
C THR A 62 -20.66 0.26 -29.41
N LEU A 63 -20.69 -0.83 -28.61
CA LEU A 63 -20.81 -0.70 -27.15
C LEU A 63 -19.70 0.18 -26.54
N ALA A 64 -18.56 0.27 -27.23
CA ALA A 64 -17.44 1.13 -26.89
C ALA A 64 -17.81 2.62 -26.76
N ASP A 65 -18.74 3.12 -27.60
CA ASP A 65 -19.20 4.52 -27.51
C ASP A 65 -19.94 4.77 -26.18
N GLY A 66 -20.62 3.73 -25.68
CA GLY A 66 -21.33 3.72 -24.41
C GLY A 66 -20.46 3.67 -23.16
N LEU A 67 -19.16 3.33 -23.26
CA LEU A 67 -18.26 3.25 -22.10
C LEU A 67 -18.08 4.59 -21.39
N SER A 68 -18.25 5.69 -22.12
CA SER A 68 -18.12 7.06 -21.59
C SER A 68 -19.47 7.69 -21.20
N ALA A 69 -20.59 7.01 -21.47
CA ALA A 69 -21.93 7.54 -21.27
C ALA A 69 -22.35 7.66 -19.79
N SER A 70 -21.76 6.87 -18.89
CA SER A 70 -22.14 6.82 -17.47
C SER A 70 -22.05 8.19 -16.78
N GLY A 71 -21.03 8.98 -17.07
CA GLY A 71 -20.88 10.33 -16.51
C GLY A 71 -22.00 11.27 -16.93
N LEU A 72 -22.39 11.21 -18.21
CA LEU A 72 -23.49 12.02 -18.75
C LEU A 72 -24.82 11.57 -18.17
N ALA A 73 -25.08 10.26 -18.14
CA ALA A 73 -26.29 9.69 -17.53
C ALA A 73 -26.44 10.15 -16.07
N GLY A 74 -25.34 10.19 -15.32
CA GLY A 74 -25.26 10.80 -14.00
C GLY A 74 -25.63 12.28 -13.97
N ALA A 75 -24.97 13.09 -14.81
CA ALA A 75 -25.14 14.53 -14.88
C ALA A 75 -26.57 14.96 -15.28
N VAL A 76 -27.22 14.20 -16.18
CA VAL A 76 -28.59 14.48 -16.65
C VAL A 76 -29.67 13.68 -15.91
N LYS A 77 -29.29 12.90 -14.88
CA LYS A 77 -30.19 12.03 -14.10
C LYS A 77 -31.04 11.10 -14.99
N ALA A 78 -30.38 10.40 -15.89
CA ALA A 78 -31.01 9.53 -16.89
C ALA A 78 -30.58 8.07 -16.72
N PRO A 79 -31.47 7.09 -16.97
CA PRO A 79 -31.05 5.73 -17.24
C PRO A 79 -30.33 5.65 -18.60
N ILE A 80 -29.49 4.62 -18.74
CA ILE A 80 -28.92 4.23 -20.03
C ILE A 80 -29.80 3.13 -20.62
N LEU A 81 -30.39 3.42 -21.77
CA LEU A 81 -31.21 2.52 -22.57
C LEU A 81 -30.45 2.07 -23.81
N LEU A 82 -30.85 0.92 -24.34
CA LEU A 82 -30.13 0.24 -25.42
C LEU A 82 -30.96 0.24 -26.70
N SER A 83 -30.32 0.58 -27.80
CA SER A 83 -30.92 0.62 -29.14
C SER A 83 -30.17 -0.29 -30.11
N GLN A 84 -30.79 -0.53 -31.26
CA GLN A 84 -30.15 -1.09 -32.44
C GLN A 84 -29.83 0.04 -33.41
N ARG A 85 -28.98 -0.21 -34.42
CA ARG A 85 -28.59 0.83 -35.38
C ARG A 85 -29.79 1.56 -35.98
N ASN A 86 -30.79 0.82 -36.46
CA ASN A 86 -31.90 1.39 -37.23
C ASN A 86 -33.28 1.26 -36.58
N ASN A 87 -33.35 0.77 -35.34
CA ASN A 87 -34.61 0.44 -34.66
C ASN A 87 -34.51 0.63 -33.15
N ILE A 88 -35.60 1.04 -32.51
CA ILE A 88 -35.77 1.04 -31.05
C ILE A 88 -36.41 -0.30 -30.64
N PRO A 89 -35.73 -1.16 -29.88
CA PRO A 89 -36.31 -2.42 -29.42
C PRO A 89 -37.58 -2.20 -28.58
N PRO A 90 -38.59 -3.07 -28.65
CA PRO A 90 -39.87 -2.87 -27.96
C PRO A 90 -39.77 -2.67 -26.44
N ASP A 91 -38.79 -3.30 -25.80
CA ASP A 91 -38.59 -3.14 -24.36
C ASP A 91 -37.95 -1.79 -23.99
N THR A 92 -37.15 -1.20 -24.89
CA THR A 92 -36.62 0.16 -24.77
C THR A 92 -37.70 1.19 -25.06
N GLU A 93 -38.50 0.96 -26.11
CA GLU A 93 -39.63 1.79 -26.53
C GLU A 93 -40.62 2.06 -25.39
N LYS A 94 -40.94 1.03 -24.58
CA LYS A 94 -41.81 1.17 -23.40
C LYS A 94 -41.31 2.19 -22.39
N MET A 95 -40.00 2.43 -22.32
CA MET A 95 -39.36 3.34 -21.37
C MET A 95 -39.35 4.80 -21.85
N LEU A 96 -39.88 5.08 -23.05
CA LEU A 96 -39.84 6.42 -23.65
C LEU A 96 -41.10 7.26 -23.42
N LYS A 97 -42.14 6.71 -22.78
CA LYS A 97 -43.48 7.32 -22.72
C LYS A 97 -43.50 8.74 -22.15
N ASP A 98 -42.73 8.98 -21.08
CA ASP A 98 -42.71 10.26 -20.34
C ASP A 98 -41.36 10.97 -20.46
N VAL A 99 -40.55 10.59 -21.46
CA VAL A 99 -39.22 11.15 -21.69
C VAL A 99 -39.35 12.49 -22.40
N LYS A 100 -38.69 13.51 -21.87
CA LYS A 100 -38.62 14.85 -22.48
C LYS A 100 -37.42 14.98 -23.40
N LYS A 101 -36.28 14.38 -23.04
CA LYS A 101 -35.03 14.49 -23.80
C LYS A 101 -34.27 13.18 -23.90
N ALA A 102 -33.80 12.86 -25.10
CA ALA A 102 -32.94 11.72 -25.38
C ALA A 102 -31.56 12.17 -25.85
N TYR A 103 -30.51 11.68 -25.20
CA TYR A 103 -29.13 11.83 -25.64
C TYR A 103 -28.71 10.60 -26.43
N ILE A 104 -28.48 10.74 -27.73
CA ILE A 104 -27.99 9.66 -28.59
C ILE A 104 -26.47 9.67 -28.58
N ILE A 105 -25.84 8.57 -28.18
CA ILE A 105 -24.39 8.45 -28.15
C ILE A 105 -23.88 7.74 -29.41
N GLY A 106 -23.00 8.42 -30.14
CA GLY A 106 -22.44 7.99 -31.41
C GLY A 106 -22.99 8.75 -32.63
N THR A 107 -22.34 8.55 -33.76
CA THR A 107 -22.70 9.16 -35.05
C THR A 107 -23.96 8.53 -35.65
N GLU A 108 -24.40 9.00 -36.82
CA GLU A 108 -25.49 8.36 -37.58
C GLU A 108 -25.14 6.92 -38.03
N ASP A 109 -23.86 6.55 -38.04
CA ASP A 109 -23.44 5.16 -38.32
C ASP A 109 -23.66 4.22 -37.13
N SER A 110 -23.50 4.73 -35.91
CA SER A 110 -23.80 3.98 -34.68
C SER A 110 -25.31 3.90 -34.45
N ILE A 111 -26.02 5.03 -34.48
CA ILE A 111 -27.47 5.09 -34.31
C ILE A 111 -28.05 5.90 -35.47
N GLY A 112 -28.70 5.21 -36.39
CA GLY A 112 -29.26 5.75 -37.62
C GLY A 112 -30.27 6.86 -37.40
N LYS A 113 -30.47 7.65 -38.45
CA LYS A 113 -31.43 8.76 -38.44
C LYS A 113 -32.89 8.32 -38.24
N SER A 114 -33.20 7.05 -38.55
CA SER A 114 -34.53 6.48 -38.29
C SER A 114 -34.88 6.51 -36.80
N VAL A 115 -33.95 6.09 -35.93
CA VAL A 115 -34.13 6.11 -34.46
C VAL A 115 -34.31 7.55 -33.96
N GLU A 116 -33.50 8.48 -34.45
CA GLU A 116 -33.62 9.90 -34.09
C GLU A 116 -34.97 10.49 -34.53
N ASN A 117 -35.43 10.17 -35.73
CA ASN A 117 -36.72 10.62 -36.23
C ASN A 117 -37.89 10.01 -35.44
N GLU A 118 -37.79 8.73 -35.07
CA GLU A 118 -38.79 8.04 -34.24
C GLU A 118 -38.93 8.71 -32.86
N LEU A 119 -37.82 9.08 -32.21
CA LEU A 119 -37.84 9.84 -30.95
C LEU A 119 -38.49 11.23 -31.13
N LYS A 120 -38.13 11.96 -32.18
CA LYS A 120 -38.72 13.29 -32.47
C LYS A 120 -40.22 13.22 -32.75
N GLN A 121 -40.69 12.17 -33.44
CA GLN A 121 -42.12 11.94 -33.69
C GLN A 121 -42.91 11.71 -32.40
N LYS A 122 -42.26 11.22 -31.33
CA LYS A 122 -42.84 11.10 -29.98
C LYS A 122 -42.81 12.41 -29.19
N GLY A 123 -42.32 13.50 -29.77
CA GLY A 123 -42.18 14.79 -29.10
C GLY A 123 -40.96 14.87 -28.17
N ILE A 124 -40.01 13.94 -28.28
CA ILE A 124 -38.80 13.90 -27.46
C ILE A 124 -37.74 14.82 -28.08
N GLU A 125 -37.17 15.74 -27.28
CA GLU A 125 -36.00 16.52 -27.70
C GLU A 125 -34.80 15.58 -27.88
N VAL A 126 -34.15 15.60 -29.04
CA VAL A 126 -33.00 14.73 -29.31
C VAL A 126 -31.72 15.53 -29.38
N LYS A 127 -30.70 15.10 -28.63
CA LYS A 127 -29.33 15.59 -28.73
C LYS A 127 -28.38 14.44 -29.05
N ARG A 128 -27.76 14.49 -30.23
CA ARG A 128 -26.75 13.52 -30.66
C ARG A 128 -25.35 13.98 -30.25
N ILE A 129 -24.55 13.06 -29.74
CA ILE A 129 -23.16 13.29 -29.34
C ILE A 129 -22.31 12.15 -29.89
N GLY A 130 -21.58 12.39 -30.98
CA GLY A 130 -20.67 11.43 -31.60
C GLY A 130 -19.58 12.18 -32.36
N GLY A 131 -18.35 11.70 -32.24
CA GLY A 131 -17.18 12.17 -33.00
C GLY A 131 -16.71 11.11 -34.01
N ASP A 132 -15.56 11.36 -34.63
CA ASP A 132 -14.96 10.49 -35.63
C ASP A 132 -14.57 9.12 -35.06
N ASP A 133 -14.29 9.06 -33.75
CA ASP A 133 -14.01 7.83 -33.03
C ASP A 133 -14.52 7.86 -31.56
N ARG A 134 -14.22 6.78 -30.83
CA ARG A 134 -14.59 6.64 -29.40
C ARG A 134 -13.87 7.63 -28.49
N ILE A 135 -12.67 8.09 -28.86
CA ILE A 135 -11.90 9.08 -28.09
C ILE A 135 -12.58 10.43 -28.22
N GLU A 136 -12.85 10.88 -29.44
CA GLU A 136 -13.53 12.15 -29.69
C GLU A 136 -14.95 12.14 -29.11
N THR A 137 -15.70 11.05 -29.29
CA THR A 137 -17.04 10.89 -28.69
C THR A 137 -16.99 11.08 -27.17
N SER A 138 -16.02 10.46 -26.48
CA SER A 138 -15.85 10.62 -25.03
C SER A 138 -15.54 12.06 -24.62
N TYR A 139 -14.79 12.79 -25.45
CA TYR A 139 -14.45 14.19 -25.20
C TYR A 139 -15.64 15.13 -25.46
N LEU A 140 -16.45 14.87 -26.48
CA LEU A 140 -17.70 15.59 -26.72
C LEU A 140 -18.71 15.37 -25.58
N ILE A 141 -18.79 14.14 -25.06
CA ILE A 141 -19.57 13.85 -23.85
C ILE A 141 -19.06 14.66 -22.66
N ALA A 142 -17.74 14.77 -22.48
CA ALA A 142 -17.17 15.58 -21.41
C ALA A 142 -17.48 17.07 -21.55
N LYS A 143 -17.47 17.62 -22.78
CA LYS A 143 -17.93 19.00 -23.05
C LYS A 143 -19.40 19.18 -22.71
N GLU A 144 -20.24 18.19 -23.01
CA GLU A 144 -21.66 18.23 -22.64
C GLU A 144 -21.82 18.28 -21.12
N ILE A 145 -21.14 17.39 -20.39
CA ILE A 145 -21.15 17.40 -18.92
C ILE A 145 -20.68 18.76 -18.39
N ALA A 146 -19.62 19.34 -18.97
CA ALA A 146 -19.09 20.65 -18.59
C ALA A 146 -20.09 21.80 -18.80
N SER A 147 -20.97 21.68 -19.79
CA SER A 147 -22.04 22.66 -20.06
C SER A 147 -23.19 22.58 -19.05
N ILE A 148 -23.36 21.42 -18.40
CA ILE A 148 -24.42 21.15 -17.42
C ILE A 148 -23.93 21.46 -16.00
N LYS A 149 -22.66 21.15 -15.69
CA LYS A 149 -22.09 21.33 -14.36
C LYS A 149 -20.57 21.51 -14.39
N SER A 150 -20.03 22.06 -13.30
CA SER A 150 -18.57 22.11 -13.10
C SER A 150 -17.98 20.71 -12.95
N ILE A 151 -16.85 20.47 -13.62
CA ILE A 151 -16.08 19.23 -13.55
C ILE A 151 -14.93 19.44 -12.57
N ASN A 152 -14.91 18.66 -11.49
CA ASN A 152 -13.82 18.61 -10.52
C ASN A 152 -13.09 17.26 -10.51
N LYS A 153 -13.58 16.29 -11.29
CA LYS A 153 -13.04 14.94 -11.38
C LYS A 153 -13.16 14.42 -12.81
N VAL A 154 -12.14 13.72 -13.28
CA VAL A 154 -12.14 13.03 -14.57
C VAL A 154 -11.46 11.67 -14.44
N PHE A 155 -12.00 10.68 -15.15
CA PHE A 155 -11.40 9.37 -15.32
C PHE A 155 -10.81 9.26 -16.71
N ILE A 156 -9.61 8.71 -16.84
CA ILE A 156 -8.97 8.42 -18.13
C ILE A 156 -8.62 6.94 -18.24
N THR A 157 -8.84 6.35 -19.41
CA THR A 157 -8.40 4.98 -19.72
C THR A 157 -8.12 4.83 -21.22
N ASN A 158 -7.58 3.69 -21.63
CA ASN A 158 -7.41 3.37 -23.04
C ASN A 158 -8.77 3.01 -23.66
N GLY A 159 -9.12 3.68 -24.75
CA GLY A 159 -10.38 3.44 -25.46
C GLY A 159 -10.46 2.07 -26.11
N TYR A 160 -9.33 1.44 -26.45
CA TYR A 160 -9.29 0.22 -27.27
C TYR A 160 -8.94 -1.03 -26.45
N THR A 161 -8.16 -0.88 -25.38
CA THR A 161 -7.73 -2.01 -24.52
C THR A 161 -8.23 -1.89 -23.08
N GLY A 162 -8.78 -0.75 -22.68
CA GLY A 162 -9.18 -0.43 -21.30
C GLY A 162 -10.69 -0.44 -21.05
N GLU A 163 -11.48 -1.20 -21.82
CA GLU A 163 -12.95 -1.16 -21.73
C GLU A 163 -13.47 -1.58 -20.34
N ALA A 164 -12.89 -2.63 -19.75
CA ALA A 164 -13.24 -3.05 -18.39
C ALA A 164 -12.72 -2.09 -17.32
N ASP A 165 -11.62 -1.38 -17.59
CA ASP A 165 -11.10 -0.34 -16.71
C ASP A 165 -12.03 0.89 -16.72
N ALA A 166 -12.55 1.30 -17.88
CA ALA A 166 -13.62 2.31 -17.98
C ALA A 166 -14.84 1.89 -17.15
N MET A 167 -15.27 0.63 -17.33
CA MET A 167 -16.44 0.10 -16.66
C MET A 167 -16.31 0.12 -15.14
N SER A 168 -15.09 -0.07 -14.63
CA SER A 168 -14.80 -0.05 -13.19
C SER A 168 -15.13 1.28 -12.52
N ALA A 169 -15.03 2.40 -13.25
CA ALA A 169 -15.36 3.73 -12.73
C ALA A 169 -16.76 4.23 -13.10
N SER A 170 -17.57 3.44 -13.80
CA SER A 170 -18.88 3.87 -14.31
C SER A 170 -19.87 4.31 -13.23
N SER A 171 -19.96 3.54 -12.14
CA SER A 171 -20.81 3.82 -10.97
C SER A 171 -20.45 5.15 -10.33
N VAL A 172 -19.15 5.37 -10.07
CA VAL A 172 -18.65 6.62 -9.49
C VAL A 172 -18.76 7.79 -10.47
N ALA A 173 -18.53 7.57 -11.77
CA ALA A 173 -18.72 8.57 -12.81
C ALA A 173 -20.18 9.03 -12.88
N SER A 174 -21.13 8.09 -12.82
CA SER A 174 -22.58 8.37 -12.76
C SER A 174 -22.98 9.07 -11.46
N ARG A 175 -22.45 8.64 -10.31
CA ARG A 175 -22.69 9.29 -9.00
C ARG A 175 -22.26 10.75 -9.01
N ASP A 176 -21.05 11.00 -9.51
CA ASP A 176 -20.40 12.30 -9.42
C ASP A 176 -20.69 13.19 -10.64
N GLY A 177 -21.34 12.65 -11.68
CA GLY A 177 -21.48 13.31 -12.98
C GLY A 177 -20.12 13.67 -13.57
N ALA A 178 -19.15 12.76 -13.45
CA ALA A 178 -17.76 12.96 -13.87
C ALA A 178 -17.52 12.30 -15.24
N PRO A 179 -16.79 12.95 -16.17
CA PRO A 179 -16.48 12.34 -17.45
C PRO A 179 -15.54 11.14 -17.33
N ILE A 180 -15.75 10.15 -18.21
CA ILE A 180 -14.78 9.11 -18.52
C ILE A 180 -14.24 9.43 -19.91
N ILE A 181 -12.97 9.82 -19.99
CA ILE A 181 -12.28 10.11 -21.25
C ILE A 181 -11.55 8.87 -21.71
N LEU A 182 -11.80 8.49 -22.96
CA LEU A 182 -11.06 7.43 -23.65
C LEU A 182 -9.83 8.05 -24.33
N THR A 183 -8.74 7.29 -24.36
CA THR A 183 -7.43 7.72 -24.90
C THR A 183 -6.79 6.62 -25.72
N ASP A 184 -5.68 6.92 -26.42
CA ASP A 184 -4.82 5.91 -27.04
C ASP A 184 -3.82 5.27 -26.04
N GLY A 185 -3.91 5.63 -24.75
CA GLY A 185 -2.98 5.23 -23.70
C GLY A 185 -1.75 6.15 -23.55
N LYS A 186 -1.54 7.09 -24.48
CA LYS A 186 -0.35 7.94 -24.53
C LYS A 186 -0.69 9.43 -24.42
N ASN A 187 -1.81 9.85 -24.99
CA ASN A 187 -2.20 11.24 -25.09
C ASN A 187 -3.67 11.45 -24.74
N VAL A 188 -3.99 12.67 -24.32
CA VAL A 188 -5.36 13.16 -24.14
C VAL A 188 -5.57 14.38 -25.02
N PRO A 189 -6.79 14.60 -25.55
CA PRO A 189 -7.10 15.77 -26.39
C PRO A 189 -7.31 17.07 -25.59
N PHE A 190 -6.89 17.09 -24.31
CA PHE A 190 -7.11 18.22 -23.41
C PHE A 190 -5.90 18.49 -22.52
N GLU A 191 -5.77 19.74 -22.10
CA GLU A 191 -4.91 20.11 -20.97
C GLU A 191 -5.71 20.06 -19.68
N LYS A 192 -5.13 19.47 -18.63
CA LYS A 192 -5.78 19.36 -17.34
C LYS A 192 -5.95 20.76 -16.74
N LYS A 193 -7.19 21.13 -16.45
CA LYS A 193 -7.50 22.35 -15.70
C LYS A 193 -7.06 22.22 -14.24
N GLU A 194 -6.63 23.34 -13.66
CA GLU A 194 -6.34 23.44 -12.24
C GLU A 194 -7.57 23.07 -11.39
N GLY A 195 -7.36 22.41 -10.25
CA GLY A 195 -8.45 21.96 -9.37
C GLY A 195 -9.21 20.71 -9.81
N VAL A 196 -9.00 20.19 -11.04
CA VAL A 196 -9.61 18.92 -11.47
C VAL A 196 -8.75 17.74 -11.03
N GLN A 197 -9.31 16.78 -10.28
CA GLN A 197 -8.63 15.52 -9.95
C GLN A 197 -8.73 14.54 -11.12
N CYS A 198 -7.58 14.02 -11.57
CA CYS A 198 -7.53 13.02 -12.64
C CYS A 198 -7.24 11.64 -12.05
N TYR A 199 -7.91 10.61 -12.57
CA TYR A 199 -7.69 9.20 -12.23
C TYR A 199 -7.40 8.40 -13.49
N ALA A 200 -6.26 7.73 -13.53
CA ALA A 200 -5.87 6.85 -14.64
C ALA A 200 -6.24 5.41 -14.28
N LEU A 201 -7.08 4.78 -15.10
CA LEU A 201 -7.55 3.42 -14.88
C LEU A 201 -6.78 2.47 -15.79
N GLY A 202 -6.24 1.39 -15.21
CA GLY A 202 -5.43 0.41 -15.93
C GLY A 202 -3.92 0.57 -15.72
N SER A 203 -3.19 -0.52 -16.01
CA SER A 203 -1.74 -0.64 -15.79
C SER A 203 -0.94 0.28 -16.72
N GLU A 204 0.39 0.26 -16.60
CA GLU A 204 1.27 1.03 -17.48
C GLU A 204 1.09 0.67 -18.97
N GLU A 205 0.74 -0.59 -19.27
CA GLU A 205 0.47 -1.05 -20.63
C GLU A 205 -0.81 -0.45 -21.22
N ILE A 206 -1.79 -0.13 -20.37
CA ILE A 206 -3.06 0.47 -20.77
C ILE A 206 -2.91 2.00 -20.87
N ILE A 207 -2.33 2.62 -19.85
CA ILE A 207 -2.05 4.05 -19.78
C ILE A 207 -0.58 4.24 -19.43
N SER A 208 0.20 4.87 -20.32
CA SER A 208 1.62 5.13 -20.10
C SER A 208 1.91 6.00 -18.87
N ASN A 209 3.06 5.80 -18.24
CA ASN A 209 3.51 6.64 -17.12
C ASN A 209 3.69 8.11 -17.51
N ASP A 210 4.05 8.39 -18.76
CA ASP A 210 4.13 9.75 -19.29
C ASP A 210 2.75 10.42 -19.30
N LEU A 211 1.70 9.72 -19.71
CA LEU A 211 0.34 10.26 -19.67
C LEU A 211 -0.13 10.50 -18.23
N VAL A 212 0.16 9.57 -17.31
CA VAL A 212 -0.14 9.76 -15.88
C VAL A 212 0.55 10.99 -15.32
N LYS A 213 1.84 11.18 -15.64
CA LYS A 213 2.61 12.35 -15.20
C LYS A 213 2.08 13.64 -15.81
N LYS A 214 1.82 13.66 -17.12
CA LYS A 214 1.25 14.81 -17.85
C LYS A 214 -0.09 15.26 -17.29
N THR A 215 -0.91 14.31 -16.84
CA THR A 215 -2.24 14.57 -16.27
C THR A 215 -2.26 14.62 -14.75
N ASN A 216 -1.11 14.48 -14.08
CA ASN A 216 -1.01 14.35 -12.61
C ASN A 216 -2.11 13.43 -12.04
N ALA A 217 -2.29 12.26 -12.69
CA ALA A 217 -3.39 11.36 -12.37
C ALA A 217 -3.02 10.40 -11.24
N VAL A 218 -4.00 10.06 -10.40
CA VAL A 218 -3.90 8.93 -9.47
C VAL A 218 -4.19 7.66 -10.26
N ARG A 219 -3.19 6.77 -10.40
CA ARG A 219 -3.38 5.49 -11.07
C ARG A 219 -4.12 4.50 -10.17
N LEU A 220 -5.19 3.89 -10.69
CA LEU A 220 -5.92 2.77 -10.09
C LEU A 220 -5.88 1.59 -11.07
N ALA A 221 -5.07 0.57 -10.77
CA ALA A 221 -4.75 -0.49 -11.74
C ALA A 221 -4.42 -1.81 -11.05
N GLY A 222 -5.02 -2.91 -11.50
CA GLY A 222 -4.71 -4.27 -11.08
C GLY A 222 -3.88 -5.05 -12.10
N GLU A 223 -3.59 -6.32 -11.79
CA GLU A 223 -3.00 -7.26 -12.74
C GLU A 223 -4.00 -7.69 -13.82
N ASP A 224 -5.29 -7.63 -13.50
CA ASP A 224 -6.39 -7.86 -14.41
C ASP A 224 -7.56 -6.88 -14.18
N ARG A 225 -8.62 -7.04 -14.97
CA ARG A 225 -9.83 -6.21 -14.90
C ARG A 225 -10.55 -6.30 -13.55
N PHE A 226 -10.48 -7.43 -12.86
CA PHE A 226 -11.16 -7.66 -11.59
C PHE A 226 -10.41 -6.95 -10.46
N GLU A 227 -9.07 -7.01 -10.48
CA GLU A 227 -8.22 -6.29 -9.55
C GLU A 227 -8.23 -4.78 -9.80
N THR A 228 -8.31 -4.30 -11.05
CA THR A 228 -8.58 -2.88 -11.31
C THR A 228 -9.93 -2.47 -10.72
N ASN A 229 -10.99 -3.24 -10.97
CA ASN A 229 -12.32 -2.98 -10.41
C ASN A 229 -12.29 -2.91 -8.88
N LYS A 230 -11.66 -3.88 -8.22
CA LYS A 230 -11.47 -3.90 -6.76
C LYS A 230 -10.70 -2.69 -6.23
N LYS A 231 -9.65 -2.23 -6.93
CA LYS A 231 -8.91 -1.00 -6.54
C LYS A 231 -9.76 0.25 -6.69
N VAL A 232 -10.58 0.36 -7.73
CA VAL A 232 -11.53 1.47 -7.89
C VAL A 232 -12.58 1.44 -6.78
N ILE A 233 -13.13 0.28 -6.47
CA ILE A 233 -14.10 0.11 -5.38
C ILE A 233 -13.49 0.51 -4.05
N LYS A 234 -12.28 0.00 -3.73
CA LYS A 234 -11.58 0.35 -2.48
C LYS A 234 -11.31 1.84 -2.36
N HIS A 235 -11.04 2.54 -3.47
CA HIS A 235 -10.77 3.97 -3.45
C HIS A 235 -12.04 4.81 -3.24
N PHE A 236 -13.15 4.48 -3.91
CA PHE A 236 -14.36 5.34 -3.91
C PHE A 236 -15.50 4.85 -3.02
N TYR A 237 -15.42 3.61 -2.53
CA TYR A 237 -16.49 2.88 -1.84
C TYR A 237 -15.94 2.01 -0.70
N SER A 238 -14.91 2.49 0.03
CA SER A 238 -14.21 1.72 1.07
C SER A 238 -15.10 1.18 2.20
N SER A 239 -16.28 1.77 2.40
CA SER A 239 -17.26 1.38 3.42
C SER A 239 -18.53 0.78 2.83
N ALA A 240 -18.55 0.40 1.55
CA ALA A 240 -19.74 -0.15 0.91
C ALA A 240 -20.16 -1.49 1.53
N LYS A 241 -21.47 -1.61 1.73
CA LYS A 241 -22.15 -2.84 2.17
C LYS A 241 -23.19 -3.32 1.17
N GLU A 242 -23.57 -2.46 0.23
CA GLU A 242 -24.43 -2.81 -0.88
C GLU A 242 -23.58 -2.87 -2.16
N PHE A 243 -23.80 -3.91 -2.97
CA PHE A 243 -23.04 -4.15 -4.19
C PHE A 243 -23.96 -4.53 -5.35
N TYR A 244 -23.65 -4.03 -6.54
CA TYR A 244 -24.18 -4.57 -7.78
C TYR A 244 -23.18 -5.54 -8.39
N LEU A 245 -23.64 -6.63 -9.00
CA LEU A 245 -22.79 -7.55 -9.75
C LEU A 245 -23.05 -7.42 -11.24
N SER A 246 -22.01 -7.51 -12.06
CA SER A 246 -22.15 -7.67 -13.51
C SER A 246 -21.00 -8.50 -14.09
N LYS A 247 -21.20 -9.09 -15.28
CA LYS A 247 -20.18 -9.91 -15.95
C LYS A 247 -18.95 -9.07 -16.31
N GLY A 248 -17.76 -9.57 -15.99
CA GLY A 248 -16.50 -8.87 -16.27
C GLY A 248 -16.06 -8.90 -17.74
N TYR A 249 -16.60 -9.82 -18.55
CA TYR A 249 -16.27 -9.95 -19.98
C TYR A 249 -17.37 -9.48 -20.92
N GLN A 250 -18.61 -9.34 -20.43
CA GLN A 250 -19.77 -8.83 -21.18
C GLN A 250 -20.32 -7.60 -20.47
N LEU A 251 -19.81 -6.43 -20.83
CA LEU A 251 -19.99 -5.20 -20.03
C LEU A 251 -21.32 -4.48 -20.24
N VAL A 252 -22.18 -4.93 -21.16
CA VAL A 252 -23.42 -4.24 -21.54
C VAL A 252 -24.37 -4.00 -20.36
N ASP A 253 -24.49 -4.98 -19.46
CA ASP A 253 -25.35 -4.88 -18.28
C ASP A 253 -24.75 -3.91 -17.24
N ALA A 254 -23.42 -3.83 -17.14
CA ALA A 254 -22.74 -2.85 -16.31
C ALA A 254 -22.90 -1.42 -16.85
N VAL A 255 -22.87 -1.24 -18.18
CA VAL A 255 -23.16 0.05 -18.83
C VAL A 255 -24.57 0.53 -18.46
N ALA A 256 -25.59 -0.29 -18.70
CA ALA A 256 -26.97 0.04 -18.32
C ALA A 256 -27.11 0.28 -16.80
N GLY A 257 -26.46 -0.58 -16.01
CA GLY A 257 -26.45 -0.57 -14.54
C GLY A 257 -25.76 0.62 -13.88
N SER A 258 -24.84 1.29 -14.57
CA SER A 258 -24.07 2.41 -13.99
C SER A 258 -24.96 3.55 -13.49
N SER A 259 -26.11 3.75 -14.14
CA SER A 259 -27.10 4.76 -13.76
C SER A 259 -27.83 4.47 -12.44
N ILE A 260 -28.09 3.20 -12.11
CA ILE A 260 -28.72 2.81 -10.84
C ILE A 260 -27.70 2.63 -9.71
N ALA A 261 -26.48 2.19 -10.05
CA ALA A 261 -25.39 1.90 -9.12
C ALA A 261 -24.63 3.15 -8.64
N LYS A 262 -25.31 4.27 -8.38
CA LYS A 262 -24.63 5.52 -7.98
C LYS A 262 -23.95 5.39 -6.62
N ASN A 263 -24.69 4.89 -5.63
CA ASN A 263 -24.25 4.83 -4.23
C ASN A 263 -23.65 3.48 -3.80
N ALA A 264 -23.70 2.48 -4.68
CA ALA A 264 -23.18 1.14 -4.46
C ALA A 264 -22.31 0.75 -5.66
N PRO A 265 -21.09 0.23 -5.48
CA PRO A 265 -20.21 -0.12 -6.58
C PRO A 265 -20.78 -1.27 -7.42
N ILE A 266 -20.42 -1.28 -8.71
CA ILE A 266 -20.56 -2.46 -9.57
C ILE A 266 -19.27 -3.28 -9.44
N VAL A 267 -19.41 -4.50 -8.95
CA VAL A 267 -18.37 -5.53 -8.93
C VAL A 267 -18.42 -6.32 -10.23
N LEU A 268 -17.31 -6.31 -10.97
CA LEU A 268 -17.15 -7.15 -12.14
C LEU A 268 -16.83 -8.58 -11.67
N VAL A 269 -17.60 -9.56 -12.15
CA VAL A 269 -17.47 -10.96 -11.73
C VAL A 269 -17.37 -11.92 -12.91
N ASP A 270 -16.69 -13.02 -12.64
CA ASP A 270 -16.55 -14.23 -13.44
C ASP A 270 -16.23 -15.42 -12.51
N GLY A 271 -16.34 -16.66 -12.98
CA GLY A 271 -16.11 -17.86 -12.17
C GLY A 271 -14.72 -17.93 -11.50
N ASN A 272 -13.72 -17.25 -12.05
CA ASN A 272 -12.35 -17.21 -11.50
C ASN A 272 -11.98 -15.88 -10.83
N SER A 273 -12.85 -14.87 -10.88
CA SER A 273 -12.58 -13.56 -10.26
C SER A 273 -12.54 -13.62 -8.74
N ASP A 274 -11.71 -12.77 -8.12
CA ASP A 274 -11.70 -12.59 -6.66
C ASP A 274 -13.04 -11.97 -6.17
N LYS A 275 -13.69 -12.63 -5.22
CA LYS A 275 -14.96 -12.19 -4.61
C LYS A 275 -14.77 -11.48 -3.27
N SER A 276 -13.53 -11.26 -2.82
CA SER A 276 -13.21 -10.70 -1.50
C SER A 276 -13.83 -9.32 -1.23
N VAL A 277 -14.10 -8.55 -2.28
CA VAL A 277 -14.77 -7.24 -2.18
C VAL A 277 -16.21 -7.34 -1.63
N LEU A 278 -16.84 -8.52 -1.76
CA LEU A 278 -18.22 -8.77 -1.31
C LEU A 278 -18.31 -9.18 0.17
N ARG A 279 -17.18 -9.32 0.86
CA ARG A 279 -17.16 -9.76 2.27
C ARG A 279 -18.00 -8.84 3.15
N SER A 280 -18.88 -9.43 3.96
CA SER A 280 -19.80 -8.68 4.83
C SER A 280 -20.70 -7.70 4.06
N ALA A 281 -21.10 -8.05 2.83
CA ALA A 281 -22.14 -7.33 2.11
C ALA A 281 -23.50 -7.56 2.79
N ASP A 282 -24.22 -6.47 3.04
CA ASP A 282 -25.59 -6.48 3.56
C ASP A 282 -26.60 -6.69 2.44
N LYS A 283 -26.25 -6.32 1.20
CA LYS A 283 -27.12 -6.45 0.03
C LYS A 283 -26.30 -6.66 -1.24
N ILE A 284 -26.74 -7.61 -2.06
CA ILE A 284 -26.17 -7.85 -3.39
C ILE A 284 -27.30 -7.90 -4.42
N THR A 285 -27.13 -7.16 -5.52
CA THR A 285 -28.05 -7.17 -6.67
C THR A 285 -27.30 -7.52 -7.96
N ALA A 286 -27.63 -8.64 -8.59
CA ALA A 286 -27.08 -9.04 -9.88
C ALA A 286 -27.78 -8.32 -11.04
N LEU A 287 -26.98 -7.80 -11.98
CA LEU A 287 -27.43 -7.15 -13.21
C LEU A 287 -27.18 -8.07 -14.40
N GLY A 288 -28.25 -8.44 -15.09
CA GLY A 288 -28.20 -9.34 -16.23
C GLY A 288 -27.95 -10.81 -15.87
N GLY A 289 -27.65 -11.61 -16.89
CA GLY A 289 -27.50 -13.07 -16.76
C GLY A 289 -26.10 -13.49 -16.33
N ILE A 290 -25.81 -13.42 -15.03
CA ILE A 290 -24.62 -14.04 -14.40
C ILE A 290 -24.93 -15.51 -14.13
N ASP A 291 -24.00 -16.42 -14.41
CA ASP A 291 -24.19 -17.85 -14.18
C ASP A 291 -24.38 -18.16 -12.69
N GLU A 292 -25.20 -19.18 -12.40
CA GLU A 292 -25.60 -19.50 -11.02
C GLU A 292 -24.40 -19.88 -10.15
N LYS A 293 -23.41 -20.59 -10.70
CA LYS A 293 -22.18 -20.95 -9.98
C LYS A 293 -21.41 -19.71 -9.53
N THR A 294 -21.23 -18.71 -10.41
CA THR A 294 -20.59 -17.45 -10.03
C THR A 294 -21.41 -16.70 -8.98
N LEU A 295 -22.74 -16.71 -9.06
CA LEU A 295 -23.60 -16.10 -8.04
C LEU A 295 -23.49 -16.80 -6.68
N GLU A 296 -23.43 -18.13 -6.65
CA GLU A 296 -23.19 -18.92 -5.44
C GLU A 296 -21.83 -18.60 -4.83
N GLN A 297 -20.78 -18.46 -5.65
CA GLN A 297 -19.46 -18.01 -5.17
C GLN A 297 -19.52 -16.60 -4.55
N CYS A 298 -20.28 -15.68 -5.16
CA CYS A 298 -20.46 -14.32 -4.64
C CYS A 298 -21.20 -14.33 -3.30
N LEU A 299 -22.29 -15.11 -3.20
CA LEU A 299 -23.05 -15.26 -1.97
C LEU A 299 -22.20 -15.89 -0.86
N SER A 300 -21.45 -16.96 -1.18
CA SER A 300 -20.52 -17.61 -0.26
C SER A 300 -19.44 -16.65 0.23
N ALA A 301 -18.88 -15.83 -0.66
CA ALA A 301 -17.86 -14.85 -0.28
C ALA A 301 -18.42 -13.75 0.64
N SER A 302 -19.70 -13.42 0.51
CA SER A 302 -20.37 -12.45 1.39
C SER A 302 -20.59 -12.98 2.80
N SER A 303 -20.74 -14.30 2.96
CA SER A 303 -20.96 -14.99 4.23
C SER A 303 -19.67 -15.45 4.94
N LEU A 304 -18.50 -15.37 4.28
CA LEU A 304 -17.22 -15.70 4.92
C LEU A 304 -16.96 -14.80 6.14
N ASP A 305 -16.79 -15.47 7.27
CA ASP A 305 -16.78 -14.95 8.64
C ASP A 305 -15.65 -13.93 8.91
N ALA A 306 -15.97 -12.65 8.73
CA ALA A 306 -16.14 -11.62 9.76
C ALA A 306 -15.40 -11.63 11.12
N SER A 307 -14.52 -12.57 11.48
CA SER A 307 -13.76 -12.42 12.74
C SER A 307 -12.68 -11.34 12.62
N ALA A 308 -12.50 -10.56 13.67
CA ALA A 308 -11.43 -9.56 13.71
C ALA A 308 -10.06 -10.24 13.57
N PRO A 309 -9.04 -9.55 13.03
CA PRO A 309 -7.70 -10.09 12.91
C PRO A 309 -7.17 -10.75 14.20
N THR A 310 -6.32 -11.75 14.07
CA THR A 310 -5.53 -12.25 15.20
C THR A 310 -4.19 -11.54 15.23
N ILE A 311 -3.69 -11.23 16.43
CA ILE A 311 -2.35 -10.70 16.64
C ILE A 311 -1.65 -11.59 17.66
N THR A 312 -0.48 -12.10 17.31
CA THR A 312 0.48 -12.67 18.26
C THR A 312 1.68 -11.76 18.33
N VAL A 313 2.19 -11.52 19.53
CA VAL A 313 3.33 -10.65 19.75
C VAL A 313 4.20 -11.19 20.87
N GLY A 314 5.52 -11.12 20.69
CA GLY A 314 6.51 -11.49 21.69
C GLY A 314 6.77 -10.38 22.71
N ASN A 315 7.54 -10.72 23.74
CA ASN A 315 8.07 -9.76 24.70
C ASN A 315 9.43 -9.25 24.23
N LEU A 316 9.73 -7.97 24.50
CA LEU A 316 11.03 -7.39 24.17
C LEU A 316 11.63 -6.67 25.38
N ASN A 317 12.83 -7.10 25.74
CA ASN A 317 13.72 -6.37 26.64
C ASN A 317 14.82 -5.73 25.78
N ILE A 318 15.05 -4.44 25.98
CA ILE A 318 16.18 -3.69 25.40
C ILE A 318 16.94 -3.01 26.51
N TYR A 319 18.21 -2.67 26.29
CA TYR A 319 18.96 -1.90 27.26
C TYR A 319 18.84 -0.40 27.01
N GLN A 320 19.05 0.40 28.04
CA GLN A 320 18.93 1.85 28.00
C GLN A 320 19.69 2.46 26.82
N GLY A 321 18.96 3.12 25.93
CA GLY A 321 19.34 3.80 24.69
C GLY A 321 19.92 2.90 23.59
N ASP A 322 19.64 1.59 23.65
CA ASP A 322 19.56 0.80 22.42
C ASP A 322 18.48 1.42 21.49
N LYS A 323 18.64 1.25 20.18
CA LYS A 323 17.58 1.59 19.22
C LYS A 323 16.45 0.57 19.32
N PHE A 324 15.22 1.06 19.44
CA PHE A 324 14.04 0.22 19.36
C PHE A 324 13.83 -0.24 17.90
N ASP A 325 13.63 -1.55 17.73
CA ASP A 325 13.35 -2.18 16.44
C ASP A 325 12.10 -3.05 16.60
N ILE A 326 11.02 -2.64 15.94
CA ILE A 326 9.72 -3.30 16.00
C ILE A 326 9.77 -4.75 15.50
N SER A 327 10.70 -5.09 14.60
CA SER A 327 10.82 -6.46 14.08
C SER A 327 11.15 -7.47 15.18
N LYS A 328 11.83 -7.03 16.25
CA LYS A 328 12.18 -7.88 17.40
C LYS A 328 10.99 -8.29 18.26
N LEU A 329 9.82 -7.69 18.04
CA LEU A 329 8.58 -8.11 18.70
C LEU A 329 7.97 -9.38 18.08
N ASN A 330 8.50 -9.89 16.95
CA ASN A 330 8.01 -11.10 16.28
C ASN A 330 6.48 -11.08 16.08
N ILE A 331 5.96 -9.96 15.57
CA ILE A 331 4.52 -9.76 15.43
C ILE A 331 4.00 -10.62 14.27
N LEU A 332 2.99 -11.45 14.56
CA LEU A 332 2.21 -12.17 13.56
C LEU A 332 0.79 -11.65 13.61
N ALA A 333 0.38 -10.90 12.59
CA ALA A 333 -0.98 -10.42 12.43
C ALA A 333 -1.62 -11.13 11.23
N LYS A 334 -2.75 -11.81 11.45
CA LYS A 334 -3.46 -12.55 10.39
C LYS A 334 -4.93 -12.20 10.35
N ASP A 335 -5.50 -12.14 9.16
CA ASP A 335 -6.95 -12.07 9.00
C ASP A 335 -7.61 -13.41 9.35
N SER A 336 -8.95 -13.44 9.36
CA SER A 336 -9.73 -14.66 9.66
C SER A 336 -9.51 -15.82 8.67
N ASN A 337 -8.90 -15.53 7.51
CA ASN A 337 -8.59 -16.50 6.46
C ASN A 337 -7.10 -16.94 6.50
N GLY A 338 -6.32 -16.44 7.46
CA GLY A 338 -4.91 -16.77 7.62
C GLY A 338 -3.94 -15.94 6.78
N ASN A 339 -4.41 -14.91 6.07
CA ASN A 339 -3.56 -13.99 5.30
C ASN A 339 -2.81 -13.04 6.23
N ASP A 340 -1.56 -12.74 5.89
CA ASP A 340 -0.74 -11.83 6.69
C ASP A 340 -1.23 -10.38 6.53
N LEU A 341 -1.30 -9.67 7.67
CA LEU A 341 -1.64 -8.25 7.75
C LEU A 341 -0.42 -7.45 8.18
N THR A 342 -0.35 -6.19 7.76
CA THR A 342 0.66 -5.25 8.24
C THR A 342 0.13 -4.51 9.47
N PRO A 343 0.65 -4.77 10.68
CA PRO A 343 0.19 -4.10 11.89
C PRO A 343 0.80 -2.69 12.05
N GLU A 344 0.05 -1.80 12.68
CA GLU A 344 0.43 -0.45 13.07
C GLU A 344 0.90 -0.43 14.54
N LEU A 345 1.99 0.28 14.83
CA LEU A 345 2.45 0.56 16.20
C LEU A 345 1.95 1.94 16.63
N ILE A 346 1.23 1.99 17.74
CA ILE A 346 0.70 3.20 18.34
C ILE A 346 1.36 3.39 19.72
N GLY A 347 2.01 4.54 19.91
CA GLY A 347 2.73 4.87 21.13
C GLY A 347 4.21 5.17 20.87
N ASN A 348 4.93 5.53 21.93
CA ASN A 348 6.35 5.88 21.85
C ASN A 348 7.12 5.21 23.00
N ILE A 349 8.36 4.81 22.74
CA ILE A 349 9.26 4.17 23.70
C ILE A 349 10.47 5.08 23.88
N ASN A 350 10.65 5.62 25.08
CA ASN A 350 11.85 6.39 25.40
C ASN A 350 12.96 5.44 25.83
N THR A 351 13.82 5.04 24.89
CA THR A 351 14.88 4.09 25.20
C THR A 351 15.95 4.68 26.12
N ASP A 352 16.10 6.00 26.22
CA ASP A 352 17.07 6.66 27.11
C ASP A 352 16.70 6.62 28.59
N LYS A 353 15.50 6.16 28.94
CA LYS A 353 15.04 6.05 30.33
C LYS A 353 14.65 4.62 30.67
N VAL A 354 15.31 4.05 31.67
CA VAL A 354 14.95 2.75 32.25
C VAL A 354 13.49 2.77 32.69
N GLY A 355 12.73 1.75 32.31
CA GLY A 355 11.31 1.69 32.62
C GLY A 355 10.54 0.71 31.74
N LYS A 356 9.23 0.65 31.99
CA LYS A 356 8.29 -0.16 31.25
C LYS A 356 7.46 0.73 30.34
N TYR A 357 7.50 0.46 29.04
CA TYR A 357 6.77 1.24 28.04
C TYR A 357 5.66 0.38 27.45
N LYS A 358 4.43 0.88 27.54
CA LYS A 358 3.28 0.25 26.89
C LYS A 358 3.08 0.85 25.52
N VAL A 359 3.05 -0.01 24.51
CA VAL A 359 2.72 0.33 23.13
C VAL A 359 1.57 -0.53 22.65
N THR A 360 0.79 -0.04 21.71
CA THR A 360 -0.35 -0.78 21.14
C THR A 360 0.00 -1.24 19.74
N ILE A 361 -0.19 -2.52 19.47
CA ILE A 361 -0.13 -3.10 18.13
C ILE A 361 -1.54 -3.24 17.60
N LYS A 362 -1.85 -2.60 16.48
CA LYS A 362 -3.17 -2.62 15.85
C LYS A 362 -3.10 -3.27 14.48
N ALA A 363 -3.94 -4.26 14.20
CA ALA A 363 -4.10 -4.85 12.87
C ALA A 363 -5.50 -4.54 12.36
N THR A 364 -5.62 -4.17 11.09
CA THR A 364 -6.90 -3.86 10.42
C THR A 364 -7.03 -4.72 9.17
N ASP A 365 -8.14 -5.44 9.02
CA ASP A 365 -8.40 -6.22 7.80
C ASP A 365 -8.96 -5.35 6.65
N ILE A 366 -9.13 -5.97 5.48
CA ILE A 366 -9.69 -5.31 4.30
C ILE A 366 -11.16 -4.87 4.49
N GLY A 367 -11.87 -5.49 5.42
CA GLY A 367 -13.26 -5.16 5.79
C GLY A 367 -13.36 -4.05 6.85
N GLY A 368 -12.23 -3.49 7.29
CA GLY A 368 -12.15 -2.42 8.28
C GLY A 368 -12.25 -2.89 9.74
N LYS A 369 -12.23 -4.20 10.01
CA LYS A 369 -12.24 -4.73 11.38
C LYS A 369 -10.86 -4.69 11.97
N THR A 370 -10.79 -4.38 13.26
CA THR A 370 -9.51 -4.14 13.94
C THR A 370 -9.36 -5.01 15.17
N THR A 371 -8.14 -5.49 15.39
CA THR A 371 -7.70 -6.03 16.68
C THR A 371 -6.56 -5.17 17.21
N SER A 372 -6.51 -4.97 18.52
CA SER A 372 -5.43 -4.22 19.17
C SER A 372 -4.94 -4.96 20.41
N ILE A 373 -3.62 -5.07 20.55
CA ILE A 373 -2.97 -5.68 21.71
C ILE A 373 -1.99 -4.68 22.32
N ASN A 374 -2.04 -4.53 23.64
CA ASN A 374 -1.04 -3.77 24.37
C ASN A 374 0.18 -4.65 24.68
N VAL A 375 1.35 -4.15 24.38
CA VAL A 375 2.63 -4.83 24.54
C VAL A 375 3.51 -4.00 25.45
N GLU A 376 4.18 -4.67 26.38
CA GLU A 376 5.16 -4.06 27.27
C GLU A 376 6.56 -4.27 26.73
N VAL A 377 7.28 -3.17 26.49
CA VAL A 377 8.71 -3.17 26.17
C VAL A 377 9.46 -2.70 27.41
N ASN A 378 10.36 -3.55 27.93
CA ASN A 378 11.16 -3.21 29.09
C ASN A 378 12.50 -2.61 28.63
N VAL A 379 12.75 -1.36 29.04
CA VAL A 379 14.06 -0.74 28.93
C VAL A 379 14.79 -1.01 30.24
N LEU A 380 15.82 -1.85 30.17
CA LEU A 380 16.59 -2.31 31.31
C LEU A 380 17.91 -1.54 31.44
N GLU A 381 18.40 -1.43 32.66
CA GLU A 381 19.78 -1.03 32.91
C GLU A 381 20.68 -2.27 32.77
N TYR A 382 21.71 -2.21 31.92
CA TYR A 382 22.72 -3.26 31.89
C TYR A 382 23.70 -3.09 33.06
N LYS A 383 24.12 -4.20 33.69
CA LYS A 383 25.14 -4.21 34.74
C LYS A 383 26.10 -5.38 34.56
N THR A 384 27.40 -5.12 34.65
CA THR A 384 28.45 -6.15 34.60
C THR A 384 29.61 -5.78 35.51
N ASN A 385 30.36 -6.76 36.00
CA ASN A 385 31.66 -6.57 36.62
C ASN A 385 32.82 -6.86 35.65
N ASP A 386 32.53 -7.30 34.42
CA ASP A 386 33.50 -7.62 33.39
C ASP A 386 33.38 -6.65 32.20
N MET A 387 34.37 -5.76 32.09
CA MET A 387 34.48 -4.78 30.98
C MET A 387 34.79 -5.43 29.63
N ASN A 388 35.24 -6.69 29.60
CA ASN A 388 35.46 -7.44 28.36
C ASN A 388 34.31 -8.40 28.04
N SER A 389 33.23 -8.38 28.83
CA SER A 389 32.04 -9.15 28.52
C SER A 389 31.50 -8.78 27.14
N SER A 390 31.00 -9.77 26.41
CA SER A 390 30.55 -9.60 25.03
C SER A 390 29.51 -8.48 24.91
N GLU A 391 28.60 -8.37 25.88
CA GLU A 391 27.52 -7.39 25.86
C GLU A 391 28.01 -5.97 26.16
N PHE A 392 28.94 -5.79 27.10
CA PHE A 392 29.55 -4.48 27.36
C PHE A 392 30.31 -3.98 26.13
N LYS A 393 31.17 -4.81 25.52
CA LYS A 393 31.90 -4.45 24.31
C LYS A 393 30.95 -4.14 23.14
N ARG A 394 29.87 -4.92 22.97
CA ARG A 394 28.83 -4.65 21.97
C ARG A 394 28.21 -3.26 22.14
N MET A 395 27.93 -2.84 23.38
CA MET A 395 27.38 -1.51 23.67
C MET A 395 28.39 -0.40 23.31
N VAL A 396 29.66 -0.57 23.66
CA VAL A 396 30.73 0.38 23.29
C VAL A 396 30.85 0.48 21.76
N SER A 397 30.90 -0.65 21.05
CA SER A 397 30.99 -0.66 19.57
C SER A 397 29.78 0.00 18.92
N SER A 398 28.57 -0.33 19.40
CA SER A 398 27.32 0.24 18.86
C SER A 398 27.30 1.76 19.02
N GLU A 399 27.71 2.27 20.19
CA GLU A 399 27.83 3.71 20.41
C GLU A 399 28.91 4.34 19.52
N MET A 400 30.07 3.69 19.38
CA MET A 400 31.13 4.18 18.49
C MET A 400 30.65 4.34 17.05
N TYR A 401 29.96 3.35 16.49
CA TYR A 401 29.40 3.44 15.15
C TYR A 401 28.38 4.58 15.03
N ASN A 402 27.54 4.79 16.05
CA ASN A 402 26.60 5.92 16.07
C ASN A 402 27.32 7.27 16.11
N LEU A 403 28.34 7.44 16.95
CA LEU A 403 29.12 8.67 17.06
C LEU A 403 29.81 9.01 15.74
N VAL A 404 30.52 8.03 15.15
CA VAL A 404 31.22 8.22 13.87
C VAL A 404 30.24 8.55 12.74
N ASN A 405 29.15 7.80 12.58
CA ASN A 405 28.20 8.06 11.50
C ASN A 405 27.38 9.34 11.69
N SER A 406 27.10 9.74 12.93
CA SER A 406 26.47 11.04 13.21
C SER A 406 27.40 12.19 12.85
N TYR A 407 28.68 12.06 13.16
CA TYR A 407 29.69 13.06 12.82
C TYR A 407 29.95 13.13 11.31
N ARG A 408 29.98 11.98 10.62
CA ARG A 408 30.02 11.93 9.15
C ARG A 408 28.84 12.68 8.54
N LYS A 409 27.62 12.42 9.03
CA LYS A 409 26.42 13.12 8.59
C LYS A 409 26.51 14.63 8.83
N GLU A 410 26.98 15.07 10.00
CA GLU A 410 27.22 16.49 10.32
C GLU A 410 28.17 17.15 9.30
N LYS A 411 29.15 16.40 8.78
CA LYS A 411 30.11 16.86 7.76
C LYS A 411 29.70 16.55 6.32
N GLY A 412 28.44 16.16 6.08
CA GLY A 412 27.93 15.89 4.73
C GLY A 412 28.52 14.64 4.08
N LYS A 413 28.86 13.61 4.87
CA LYS A 413 29.40 12.32 4.41
C LYS A 413 28.40 11.19 4.61
N GLU A 414 28.42 10.22 3.70
CA GLU A 414 27.62 8.99 3.79
C GLU A 414 28.02 8.14 5.00
N PRO A 415 27.07 7.45 5.68
CA PRO A 415 27.37 6.59 6.80
C PRO A 415 28.15 5.33 6.38
N LEU A 416 29.08 4.89 7.23
CA LEU A 416 29.82 3.64 7.08
C LEU A 416 28.94 2.45 7.46
N GLN A 417 29.09 1.36 6.70
CA GLN A 417 28.45 0.07 6.96
C GLN A 417 29.35 -0.80 7.87
N VAL A 418 28.75 -1.48 8.84
CA VAL A 418 29.52 -2.34 9.76
C VAL A 418 29.88 -3.66 9.08
N SER A 419 31.16 -4.02 9.09
CA SER A 419 31.69 -5.30 8.60
C SER A 419 32.09 -6.19 9.77
N LYS A 420 31.50 -7.39 9.85
CA LYS A 420 31.84 -8.38 10.89
C LYS A 420 33.31 -8.80 10.83
N ASN A 421 33.89 -8.85 9.63
CA ASN A 421 35.29 -9.21 9.47
C ASN A 421 36.21 -8.13 10.03
N LEU A 422 35.93 -6.85 9.72
CA LEU A 422 36.71 -5.73 10.28
C LEU A 422 36.51 -5.60 11.80
N GLU A 423 35.31 -5.89 12.31
CA GLU A 423 35.04 -5.91 13.75
C GLU A 423 35.84 -7.02 14.44
N GLY A 424 35.90 -8.22 13.84
CA GLY A 424 36.74 -9.32 14.31
C GLY A 424 38.23 -8.98 14.31
N LEU A 425 38.72 -8.36 13.23
CA LEU A 425 40.11 -7.89 13.13
C LEU A 425 40.42 -6.86 14.21
N SER A 426 39.56 -5.85 14.37
CA SER A 426 39.74 -4.76 15.34
C SER A 426 39.77 -5.28 16.78
N ASN A 427 38.90 -6.24 17.12
CA ASN A 427 38.91 -6.88 18.44
C ASN A 427 40.19 -7.69 18.68
N SER A 428 40.63 -8.45 17.67
CA SER A 428 41.85 -9.27 17.76
C SER A 428 43.08 -8.41 17.91
N TRP A 429 43.17 -7.33 17.13
CA TRP A 429 44.29 -6.40 17.20
C TRP A 429 44.35 -5.62 18.51
N SER A 430 43.20 -5.14 18.99
CA SER A 430 43.11 -4.47 20.30
C SER A 430 43.59 -5.37 21.44
N LYS A 431 43.17 -6.65 21.43
CA LYS A 431 43.65 -7.63 22.41
C LYS A 431 45.14 -7.93 22.24
N TYR A 432 45.62 -8.04 21.01
CA TYR A 432 47.02 -8.33 20.72
C TYR A 432 47.96 -7.23 21.22
N MET A 433 47.59 -5.96 21.00
CA MET A 433 48.30 -4.80 21.57
C MET A 433 48.38 -4.87 23.09
N ALA A 434 47.26 -5.21 23.74
CA ALA A 434 47.19 -5.35 25.19
C ALA A 434 48.05 -6.52 25.72
N ASP A 435 47.98 -7.70 25.09
CA ASP A 435 48.76 -8.88 25.48
C ASP A 435 50.27 -8.66 25.31
N LYS A 436 50.68 -7.85 24.33
CA LYS A 436 52.07 -7.46 24.10
C LYS A 436 52.52 -6.28 24.96
N GLY A 437 51.59 -5.56 25.59
CA GLY A 437 51.88 -4.29 26.27
C GLY A 437 52.43 -3.22 25.33
N GLN A 438 52.00 -3.22 24.07
CA GLN A 438 52.50 -2.32 23.03
C GLN A 438 51.35 -1.59 22.33
N PHE A 439 51.38 -0.25 22.36
CA PHE A 439 50.46 0.60 21.60
C PHE A 439 51.13 1.03 20.28
N SER A 440 50.88 0.29 19.20
CA SER A 440 51.53 0.53 17.91
C SER A 440 50.68 0.03 16.74
N HIS A 441 50.77 0.73 15.61
CA HIS A 441 50.21 0.27 14.32
C HIS A 441 50.97 -0.92 13.71
N VAL A 442 52.19 -1.21 14.22
CA VAL A 442 53.06 -2.30 13.76
C VAL A 442 53.72 -2.94 14.97
N ILE A 443 53.57 -4.27 15.13
CA ILE A 443 54.20 -5.06 16.18
C ILE A 443 55.00 -6.17 15.53
N ASP A 444 56.26 -6.35 15.95
CA ASP A 444 57.18 -7.35 15.38
C ASP A 444 57.30 -7.25 13.84
N GLY A 445 57.24 -6.02 13.31
CA GLY A 445 57.31 -5.71 11.88
C GLY A 445 56.02 -5.99 11.08
N LYS A 446 54.91 -6.34 11.73
CA LYS A 446 53.64 -6.71 11.09
C LYS A 446 52.47 -5.82 11.51
N LYS A 447 51.57 -5.53 10.57
CA LYS A 447 50.27 -4.86 10.79
C LYS A 447 49.18 -5.87 11.18
N SER A 448 48.03 -5.37 11.61
CA SER A 448 46.85 -6.15 12.03
C SER A 448 46.49 -7.29 11.06
N VAL A 449 46.38 -7.00 9.76
CA VAL A 449 46.04 -7.99 8.71
C VAL A 449 47.10 -9.04 8.43
N GLU A 450 48.37 -8.76 8.73
CA GLU A 450 49.48 -9.70 8.54
C GLU A 450 49.61 -10.67 9.73
N VAL A 451 49.13 -10.24 10.91
CA VAL A 451 49.02 -11.09 12.09
C VAL A 451 47.73 -11.93 12.05
N PHE A 452 46.62 -11.34 11.61
CA PHE A 452 45.29 -11.97 11.58
C PHE A 452 44.73 -12.06 10.16
N THR A 453 45.28 -12.99 9.37
CA THR A 453 44.99 -13.15 7.93
C THR A 453 43.56 -13.60 7.62
N GLY A 454 42.83 -14.15 8.60
CA GLY A 454 41.48 -14.70 8.40
C GLY A 454 40.36 -13.68 8.22
N TYR A 455 40.64 -12.38 8.40
CA TYR A 455 39.62 -11.31 8.35
C TYR A 455 39.59 -10.54 7.02
N GLY A 456 40.46 -10.88 6.06
CA GLY A 456 40.51 -10.21 4.76
C GLY A 456 41.25 -8.87 4.79
N LEU A 457 40.87 -7.96 3.90
CA LEU A 457 41.59 -6.70 3.66
C LEU A 457 41.08 -5.57 4.56
N ARG A 458 41.95 -4.58 4.79
CA ARG A 458 41.63 -3.26 5.34
C ARG A 458 42.40 -2.19 4.60
N SER A 459 41.84 -0.99 4.52
CA SER A 459 42.50 0.19 3.93
C SER A 459 43.29 0.95 4.98
N GLU A 460 42.64 1.41 6.05
CA GLU A 460 43.25 2.25 7.08
C GLU A 460 42.76 1.91 8.48
N GLU A 461 43.48 2.43 9.49
CA GLU A 461 43.31 2.08 10.90
C GLU A 461 43.39 3.32 11.81
N ASN A 462 42.49 3.38 12.79
CA ASN A 462 42.64 4.21 13.97
C ASN A 462 42.89 3.32 15.19
N ILE A 463 43.84 3.68 16.05
CA ILE A 463 44.06 3.04 17.36
C ILE A 463 43.96 4.07 18.47
N ALA A 464 43.54 3.65 19.66
CA ALA A 464 43.53 4.48 20.86
C ALA A 464 44.03 3.70 22.07
N PHE A 465 44.77 4.41 22.93
CA PHE A 465 45.13 3.98 24.27
C PHE A 465 44.57 4.99 25.26
N VAL A 466 43.55 4.60 26.04
CA VAL A 466 42.88 5.50 26.98
C VAL A 466 42.75 4.86 28.36
N PRO A 467 43.09 5.57 29.45
CA PRO A 467 42.86 5.07 30.80
C PRO A 467 41.40 5.29 31.21
N LEU A 468 40.80 4.29 31.85
CA LEU A 468 39.48 4.38 32.50
C LEU A 468 39.60 4.27 34.01
N VAL A 469 38.70 4.96 34.72
CA VAL A 469 38.52 4.77 36.15
C VAL A 469 37.82 3.42 36.39
N THR A 470 38.49 2.51 37.09
CA THR A 470 37.94 1.20 37.41
C THR A 470 36.81 1.30 38.44
N LYS A 471 35.76 0.50 38.24
CA LYS A 471 34.56 0.41 39.07
C LYS A 471 34.27 -1.06 39.40
N SER A 472 33.55 -1.30 40.50
CA SER A 472 33.08 -2.65 40.86
C SER A 472 31.89 -3.12 40.00
N THR A 473 31.20 -2.20 39.33
CA THR A 473 30.09 -2.48 38.42
C THR A 473 30.06 -1.41 37.34
N TYR A 474 29.87 -1.84 36.10
CA TYR A 474 29.76 -1.01 34.91
C TYR A 474 28.37 -1.14 34.31
N THR A 475 27.89 -0.04 33.74
CA THR A 475 26.54 0.14 33.23
C THR A 475 26.55 0.49 31.74
N THR A 476 25.36 0.58 31.13
CA THR A 476 25.24 1.11 29.76
C THR A 476 25.77 2.54 29.62
N LYS A 477 25.63 3.36 30.67
CA LYS A 477 26.21 4.72 30.71
C LYS A 477 27.73 4.68 30.63
N ASP A 478 28.35 3.75 31.35
CA ASP A 478 29.81 3.58 31.33
C ASP A 478 30.29 3.13 29.94
N ALA A 479 29.59 2.19 29.30
CA ALA A 479 29.92 1.78 27.92
C ALA A 479 29.90 2.96 26.93
N ARG A 480 28.90 3.85 27.04
CA ARG A 480 28.84 5.07 26.23
C ARG A 480 29.97 6.04 26.53
N GLU A 481 30.30 6.20 27.80
CA GLU A 481 31.40 7.07 28.22
C GLU A 481 32.72 6.61 27.61
N VAL A 482 33.01 5.29 27.62
CA VAL A 482 34.18 4.70 26.97
C VAL A 482 34.22 5.05 25.47
N ALA A 483 33.11 4.83 24.76
CA ALA A 483 33.03 5.14 23.33
C ALA A 483 33.26 6.64 23.06
N ASN A 484 32.64 7.53 23.85
CA ASN A 484 32.77 8.98 23.71
C ASN A 484 34.21 9.46 23.97
N VAL A 485 34.90 8.89 24.96
CA VAL A 485 36.30 9.21 25.25
C VAL A 485 37.18 8.84 24.06
N ILE A 486 37.07 7.60 23.55
CA ILE A 486 37.85 7.13 22.39
C ILE A 486 37.55 7.99 21.16
N PHE A 487 36.27 8.23 20.87
CA PHE A 487 35.84 9.04 19.74
C PHE A 487 36.39 10.47 19.83
N THR A 488 36.39 11.07 21.02
CA THR A 488 36.91 12.42 21.24
C THR A 488 38.43 12.47 21.01
N VAL A 489 39.16 11.43 21.41
CA VAL A 489 40.61 11.32 21.12
C VAL A 489 40.85 11.26 19.61
N TRP A 490 40.13 10.41 18.88
CA TRP A 490 40.26 10.32 17.43
C TRP A 490 39.85 11.59 16.71
N LYS A 491 38.77 12.24 17.14
CA LYS A 491 38.28 13.49 16.53
C LYS A 491 39.27 14.65 16.68
N LYS A 492 40.08 14.67 17.75
CA LYS A 492 41.11 15.69 17.98
C LYS A 492 42.42 15.44 17.24
N SER A 493 42.63 14.21 16.74
CA SER A 493 43.82 13.87 15.97
C SER A 493 43.57 14.10 14.49
N ASP A 494 44.41 14.89 13.83
CA ASP A 494 44.28 15.18 12.39
C ASP A 494 44.15 13.89 11.55
N LYS A 495 45.11 12.98 11.70
CA LYS A 495 45.12 11.69 10.98
C LYS A 495 43.87 10.83 11.23
N TYR A 496 43.51 10.60 12.50
CA TYR A 496 42.39 9.72 12.83
C TYR A 496 41.04 10.36 12.49
N ASN A 497 40.93 11.68 12.59
CA ASN A 497 39.76 12.44 12.15
C ASN A 497 39.59 12.38 10.63
N GLU A 498 40.69 12.49 9.86
CA GLU A 498 40.68 12.30 8.41
C GLU A 498 40.15 10.91 8.03
N ASN A 499 40.65 9.85 8.68
CA ASN A 499 40.16 8.49 8.45
C ASN A 499 38.65 8.35 8.69
N MET A 500 38.13 8.90 9.79
CA MET A 500 36.69 8.87 10.09
C MET A 500 35.83 9.62 9.06
N LEU A 501 36.37 10.66 8.42
CA LEU A 501 35.66 11.51 7.45
C LEU A 501 35.99 11.18 5.99
N ASN A 502 36.85 10.19 5.73
CA ASN A 502 37.25 9.81 4.39
C ASN A 502 36.04 9.30 3.59
N SER A 503 35.85 9.88 2.40
CA SER A 503 34.74 9.58 1.50
C SER A 503 34.90 8.25 0.76
N ASP A 504 36.11 7.73 0.66
CA ASP A 504 36.39 6.48 -0.06
C ASP A 504 36.02 5.24 0.76
N PHE A 505 35.94 5.38 2.09
CA PHE A 505 35.58 4.30 2.99
C PHE A 505 34.07 4.06 3.00
N VAL A 506 33.71 2.78 2.88
CA VAL A 506 32.32 2.30 2.89
C VAL A 506 32.06 1.38 4.07
N TYR A 507 33.06 0.58 4.47
CA TYR A 507 32.93 -0.36 5.57
C TYR A 507 33.82 0.03 6.76
N THR A 508 33.37 -0.31 7.95
CA THR A 508 34.14 -0.16 9.18
C THR A 508 33.92 -1.32 10.14
N GLY A 509 34.86 -1.53 11.04
CA GLY A 509 34.69 -2.37 12.23
C GLY A 509 35.44 -1.76 13.40
N PHE A 510 34.90 -1.93 14.61
CA PHE A 510 35.49 -1.39 15.83
C PHE A 510 35.61 -2.48 16.89
N GLY A 511 36.72 -2.48 17.62
CA GLY A 511 36.97 -3.40 18.71
C GLY A 511 37.79 -2.75 19.80
N LEU A 512 37.75 -3.37 20.98
CA LEU A 512 38.55 -2.94 22.13
C LEU A 512 38.88 -4.09 23.06
N TYR A 513 39.92 -3.89 23.87
CA TYR A 513 40.29 -4.74 24.98
C TYR A 513 40.66 -3.88 26.20
N ILE A 514 40.14 -4.24 27.37
CA ILE A 514 40.29 -3.44 28.59
C ILE A 514 41.05 -4.26 29.63
N LEU A 515 42.21 -3.80 30.08
CA LEU A 515 42.98 -4.45 31.14
C LEU A 515 42.32 -4.23 32.52
N SER A 516 42.64 -5.09 33.48
CA SER A 516 42.08 -5.02 34.85
C SER A 516 42.44 -3.74 35.60
N ASN A 517 43.53 -3.09 35.21
CA ASN A 517 43.95 -1.78 35.71
C ASN A 517 43.19 -0.59 35.06
N GLY A 518 42.29 -0.85 34.12
CA GLY A 518 41.49 0.16 33.43
C GLY A 518 42.09 0.70 32.13
N GLU A 519 43.25 0.20 31.70
CA GLU A 519 43.84 0.59 30.41
C GLU A 519 43.06 0.00 29.24
N VAL A 520 42.64 0.84 28.29
CA VAL A 520 41.89 0.43 27.10
C VAL A 520 42.75 0.52 25.86
N TYR A 521 42.83 -0.58 25.12
CA TYR A 521 43.33 -0.63 23.77
C TYR A 521 42.12 -0.72 22.85
N ALA A 522 41.96 0.23 21.91
CA ALA A 522 40.86 0.23 20.95
C ALA A 522 41.37 0.39 19.53
N THR A 523 40.66 -0.21 18.59
CA THR A 523 40.98 -0.20 17.16
C THR A 523 39.70 0.04 16.37
N GLN A 524 39.78 0.89 15.34
CA GLN A 524 38.78 0.99 14.29
C GLN A 524 39.45 0.79 12.93
N GLU A 525 39.00 -0.23 12.22
CA GLU A 525 39.45 -0.55 10.86
C GLU A 525 38.46 0.00 9.83
N PHE A 526 38.97 0.41 8.67
CA PHE A 526 38.20 0.94 7.55
C PHE A 526 38.52 0.19 6.25
N LEU A 527 37.54 0.08 5.36
CA LEU A 527 37.72 -0.49 4.03
C LEU A 527 36.96 0.32 2.98
N ASN A 528 37.62 0.59 1.86
CA ASN A 528 37.02 1.20 0.68
C ASN A 528 36.12 0.22 -0.11
N LYS A 529 35.51 0.68 -1.20
CA LYS A 529 34.66 -0.16 -2.06
C LYS A 529 35.41 -1.30 -2.72
#